data_AF-A0A3D6A6E6-F1
#
_entry.id   AF-A0A3D6A6E6-F1
#
_cell.length_a   1.000
_cell.length_b   1.000
_cell.length_c   1.000
_cell.angle_alpha   90.00
_cell.angle_beta   90.00
_cell.angle_gamma   90.00
#
_symmetry.space_group_name_H-M   'P 1'
#
loop_
_entity.id
_entity.type
_entity.pdbx_description
1 polymer ?
#
loop_
_entity_poly.entity_id
_entity_poly.type
_entity_poly.pdbx_seq_one_letter_code
_entity_poly.pdbx_strand_id
1 'polypeptide(L)'
;MMQIIFNLMKKLLLLKVFFFTCSSLFSQGLKSSDWPNWRGPNYNGSSIESGLLPVSFDQQNGVKWKTKLPGPSAASPIIVNGKVFVSSILISEGGVTPSKGALLALCYDRESGKLLWQKEAGSGYRPSGDGFDYKLDSKSNYASPSPVSDGSRVAFFYGNGDLVCFNLNGLELWRRNIQKDYGDFCFQWTFSASPTFFGDKLYLPVLQRNEPVHGRGKPNASSFILCMNSKDGKTVWKQDRISIAKKESLESFGTIIPHNKQLVLAGGDVLTGHDPENGNEIWRWGTWNP
;
A
#
# COMPACT_ATOMS: atom_id res chain seq x y z
N MET A 1 70.20 1.58 34.87
CA MET A 1 69.15 2.47 34.36
C MET A 1 68.75 2.06 32.93
N MET A 2 68.30 0.81 32.73
CA MET A 2 67.78 0.34 31.43
C MET A 2 66.98 -0.97 31.58
N GLN A 3 66.21 -1.12 32.66
CA GLN A 3 65.41 -2.33 32.92
C GLN A 3 63.99 -2.05 33.47
N ILE A 4 63.55 -0.78 33.50
CA ILE A 4 62.27 -0.39 34.12
C ILE A 4 61.24 0.08 33.07
N ILE A 5 61.65 0.35 31.82
CA ILE A 5 60.73 0.86 30.78
C ILE A 5 60.01 -0.27 30.01
N PHE A 6 60.47 -1.52 30.09
CA PHE A 6 59.90 -2.62 29.31
C PHE A 6 58.65 -3.30 29.89
N ASN A 7 58.28 -3.00 31.15
CA ASN A 7 57.14 -3.65 31.82
C ASN A 7 55.88 -2.78 31.94
N LEU A 8 55.90 -1.53 31.45
CA LEU A 8 54.71 -0.66 31.47
C LEU A 8 53.84 -0.75 30.20
N MET A 9 54.34 -1.36 29.12
CA MET A 9 53.61 -1.46 27.83
C MET A 9 52.81 -2.76 27.65
N LYS A 10 52.91 -3.74 28.55
CA LYS A 10 52.13 -4.99 28.46
C LYS A 10 50.85 -5.01 29.31
N LYS A 11 50.61 -4.01 30.15
CA LYS A 11 49.38 -3.90 30.97
C LYS A 11 48.31 -2.97 30.39
N LEU A 12 48.54 -2.36 29.22
CA LEU A 12 47.56 -1.52 28.52
C LEU A 12 46.86 -2.21 27.34
N LEU A 13 46.89 -3.55 27.28
CA LEU A 13 46.33 -4.31 26.16
C LEU A 13 45.20 -5.29 26.56
N LEU A 14 44.54 -5.05 27.68
CA LEU A 14 43.44 -5.92 28.17
C LEU A 14 42.19 -5.12 28.59
N LEU A 15 41.95 -3.96 27.97
CA LEU A 15 40.70 -3.21 28.14
C LEU A 15 40.09 -2.81 26.79
N LYS A 16 39.83 -3.83 25.96
CA LYS A 16 38.80 -3.75 24.92
C LYS A 16 37.89 -4.97 25.07
N VAL A 17 37.15 -5.01 26.17
CA VAL A 17 35.89 -5.74 26.19
C VAL A 17 35.00 -4.97 25.21
N PHE A 18 35.01 -5.43 23.96
CA PHE A 18 33.97 -5.10 23.00
C PHE A 18 32.67 -5.54 23.67
N PHE A 19 31.95 -4.60 24.26
CA PHE A 19 30.51 -4.76 24.46
C PHE A 19 29.93 -4.84 23.04
N PHE A 20 29.96 -6.05 22.47
CA PHE A 20 29.03 -6.44 21.44
C PHE A 20 27.68 -6.45 22.15
N THR A 21 27.07 -5.27 22.31
CA THR A 21 25.64 -5.17 22.47
C THR A 21 25.08 -5.79 21.20
N CYS A 22 24.80 -7.08 21.29
CA CYS A 22 23.95 -7.79 20.36
C CYS A 22 22.61 -7.10 20.48
N SER A 23 22.44 -6.00 19.75
CA SER A 23 21.17 -5.35 19.51
C SER A 23 20.35 -6.38 18.76
N SER A 24 19.70 -7.25 19.53
CA SER A 24 18.62 -8.09 19.07
C SER A 24 17.65 -7.15 18.38
N LEU A 25 17.69 -7.15 17.04
CA LEU A 25 16.63 -6.61 16.21
C LEU A 25 15.40 -7.45 16.55
N PHE A 26 14.70 -7.07 17.61
CA PHE A 26 13.37 -7.59 17.88
C PHE A 26 12.54 -7.19 16.66
N SER A 27 12.26 -8.18 15.82
CA SER A 27 11.25 -8.04 14.80
C SER A 27 9.96 -7.79 15.57
N GLN A 28 9.47 -6.54 15.54
CA GLN A 28 8.19 -6.20 16.11
C GLN A 28 7.14 -6.86 15.24
N GLY A 29 6.82 -8.12 15.56
CA GLY A 29 5.69 -8.82 14.96
C GLY A 29 4.42 -8.03 15.18
N LEU A 30 3.48 -8.16 14.26
CA LEU A 30 2.16 -7.57 14.36
C LEU A 30 1.51 -8.01 15.69
N LYS A 31 0.94 -7.05 16.42
CA LYS A 31 0.23 -7.34 17.66
C LYS A 31 -1.12 -7.97 17.31
N SER A 32 -1.69 -8.76 18.24
CA SER A 32 -2.97 -9.48 18.07
C SER A 32 -4.15 -8.61 17.61
N SER A 33 -4.02 -7.28 17.68
CA SER A 33 -5.07 -6.32 17.34
C SER A 33 -4.71 -5.43 16.13
N ASP A 34 -3.63 -5.76 15.41
CA ASP A 34 -3.26 -5.09 14.17
C ASP A 34 -4.07 -5.66 12.98
N TRP A 35 -4.43 -4.78 12.05
CA TRP A 35 -5.15 -5.05 10.81
C TRP A 35 -4.44 -4.36 9.65
N PRO A 36 -3.31 -4.90 9.15
CA PRO A 36 -2.34 -4.14 8.35
C PRO A 36 -2.71 -3.94 6.86
N ASN A 37 -3.81 -4.54 6.40
CA ASN A 37 -4.32 -4.42 5.02
C ASN A 37 -5.86 -4.58 5.01
N TRP A 38 -6.51 -4.33 3.88
CA TRP A 38 -7.98 -4.33 3.78
C TRP A 38 -8.66 -5.68 4.14
N ARG A 39 -7.94 -6.81 4.06
CA ARG A 39 -8.41 -8.15 4.47
C ARG A 39 -7.82 -8.62 5.81
N GLY A 40 -7.13 -7.76 6.54
CA GLY A 40 -6.58 -8.08 7.86
C GLY A 40 -5.35 -8.99 7.82
N PRO A 41 -4.85 -9.42 8.98
CA PRO A 41 -3.55 -10.09 9.11
C PRO A 41 -3.47 -11.42 8.36
N ASN A 42 -4.61 -12.07 8.11
CA ASN A 42 -4.71 -13.36 7.44
C ASN A 42 -5.15 -13.27 5.97
N TYR A 43 -5.30 -12.06 5.43
CA TYR A 43 -5.77 -11.80 4.06
C TYR A 43 -7.13 -12.43 3.69
N ASN A 44 -7.95 -12.78 4.68
CA ASN A 44 -9.25 -13.44 4.50
C ASN A 44 -10.43 -12.68 5.14
N GLY A 45 -10.19 -11.49 5.69
CA GLY A 45 -11.21 -10.66 6.33
C GLY A 45 -11.63 -11.13 7.72
N SER A 46 -10.87 -12.01 8.37
CA SER A 46 -11.17 -12.51 9.71
C SER A 46 -10.10 -12.11 10.75
N SER A 47 -10.57 -11.88 11.98
CA SER A 47 -9.73 -11.76 13.17
C SER A 47 -9.58 -13.12 13.85
N ILE A 48 -8.48 -13.32 14.57
CA ILE A 48 -8.30 -14.45 15.49
C ILE A 48 -8.83 -14.16 16.89
N GLU A 49 -9.28 -12.91 17.15
CA GLU A 49 -9.82 -12.52 18.44
C GLU A 49 -11.14 -13.28 18.72
N SER A 50 -11.18 -13.98 19.86
CA SER A 50 -12.30 -14.82 20.29
C SER A 50 -13.07 -14.23 21.47
N GLY A 51 -12.79 -12.97 21.85
CA GLY A 51 -13.43 -12.28 22.96
C GLY A 51 -14.87 -11.86 22.67
N LEU A 52 -15.55 -11.33 23.69
CA LEU A 52 -16.87 -10.72 23.54
C LEU A 52 -16.76 -9.45 22.68
N LEU A 53 -16.98 -9.60 21.38
CA LEU A 53 -17.09 -8.47 20.46
C LEU A 53 -18.45 -7.79 20.63
N PRO A 54 -18.53 -6.46 20.45
CA PRO A 54 -19.80 -5.76 20.53
C PRO A 54 -20.75 -6.24 19.42
N VAL A 55 -21.82 -6.94 19.80
CA VAL A 55 -22.87 -7.42 18.88
C VAL A 55 -23.97 -6.38 18.64
N SER A 56 -23.93 -5.25 19.36
CA SER A 56 -24.82 -4.11 19.20
C SER A 56 -24.03 -2.82 19.35
N PHE A 57 -24.10 -1.96 18.36
CA PHE A 57 -23.52 -0.61 18.37
C PHE A 57 -24.31 0.30 17.43
N ASP A 58 -24.32 1.59 17.70
CA ASP A 58 -24.91 2.62 16.84
C ASP A 58 -24.02 3.88 16.87
N GLN A 59 -24.47 5.02 16.33
CA GLN A 59 -23.65 6.23 16.29
C GLN A 59 -23.38 6.87 17.67
N GLN A 60 -24.10 6.46 18.71
CA GLN A 60 -24.07 7.00 20.07
C GLN A 60 -23.62 5.94 21.10
N ASN A 61 -24.00 4.68 20.91
CA ASN A 61 -23.73 3.56 21.80
C ASN A 61 -22.64 2.64 21.23
N GLY A 62 -21.67 2.25 22.05
CA GLY A 62 -20.60 1.33 21.64
C GLY A 62 -19.54 1.95 20.70
N VAL A 63 -19.63 3.25 20.40
CA VAL A 63 -18.61 4.00 19.65
C VAL A 63 -17.66 4.69 20.62
N LYS A 64 -16.38 4.29 20.61
CA LYS A 64 -15.33 4.94 21.43
C LYS A 64 -15.02 6.37 20.97
N TRP A 65 -14.94 6.58 19.66
CA TRP A 65 -14.67 7.89 19.08
C TRP A 65 -15.12 7.93 17.61
N LYS A 66 -15.29 9.15 17.10
CA LYS A 66 -15.53 9.44 15.68
C LYS A 66 -14.74 10.68 15.28
N THR A 67 -14.27 10.71 14.04
CA THR A 67 -13.54 11.86 13.48
C THR A 67 -14.06 12.18 12.09
N LYS A 68 -14.14 13.47 11.75
CA LYS A 68 -14.54 13.90 10.41
C LYS A 68 -13.33 13.82 9.48
N LEU A 69 -13.46 13.12 8.36
CA LEU A 69 -12.42 13.07 7.34
C LEU A 69 -12.42 14.34 6.48
N PRO A 70 -11.26 14.81 5.98
CA PRO A 70 -11.17 15.96 5.08
C PRO A 70 -11.96 15.79 3.77
N GLY A 71 -12.13 14.55 3.32
CA GLY A 71 -12.91 14.23 2.13
C GLY A 71 -13.27 12.75 2.07
N PRO A 72 -14.16 12.36 1.14
CA PRO A 72 -14.61 10.98 1.00
C PRO A 72 -13.49 10.06 0.49
N SER A 73 -13.55 8.80 0.88
CA SER A 73 -12.66 7.74 0.39
C SER A 73 -13.41 6.41 0.42
N ALA A 74 -13.14 5.56 -0.56
CA ALA A 74 -13.63 4.17 -0.59
C ALA A 74 -12.63 3.18 0.03
N ALA A 75 -11.49 3.67 0.52
CA ALA A 75 -10.47 2.86 1.16
C ALA A 75 -10.96 2.31 2.51
N SER A 76 -10.51 1.11 2.84
CA SER A 76 -10.63 0.58 4.21
C SER A 76 -9.50 1.13 5.08
N PRO A 77 -9.77 1.55 6.32
CA PRO A 77 -8.71 1.89 7.27
C PRO A 77 -7.89 0.66 7.62
N ILE A 78 -6.60 0.85 7.94
CA ILE A 78 -5.76 -0.19 8.52
C ILE A 78 -5.32 0.20 9.93
N ILE A 79 -5.01 -0.80 10.76
CA ILE A 79 -4.58 -0.60 12.15
C ILE A 79 -3.21 -1.23 12.34
N VAL A 80 -2.23 -0.46 12.80
CA VAL A 80 -0.89 -0.99 13.10
C VAL A 80 -0.28 -0.26 14.29
N ASN A 81 0.14 -1.03 15.29
CA ASN A 81 0.85 -0.52 16.48
C ASN A 81 0.14 0.69 17.14
N GLY A 82 -1.16 0.53 17.36
CA GLY A 82 -2.00 1.55 18.00
C GLY A 82 -2.30 2.77 17.12
N LYS A 83 -2.05 2.70 15.82
CA LYS A 83 -2.35 3.77 14.85
C LYS A 83 -3.37 3.31 13.82
N VAL A 84 -4.22 4.22 13.38
CA VAL A 84 -5.19 4.01 12.30
C VAL A 84 -4.75 4.82 11.10
N PHE A 85 -4.52 4.16 9.97
CA PHE A 85 -4.10 4.81 8.72
C PHE A 85 -5.25 4.83 7.72
N VAL A 86 -5.46 5.99 7.09
CA VAL A 86 -6.61 6.25 6.22
C VAL A 86 -6.18 7.06 5.00
N SER A 87 -6.61 6.64 3.81
CA SER A 87 -6.52 7.44 2.59
C SER A 87 -7.68 8.45 2.54
N SER A 88 -7.43 9.67 2.13
CA SER A 88 -8.49 10.69 1.94
C SER A 88 -8.12 11.63 0.80
N ILE A 89 -9.05 12.50 0.45
CA ILE A 89 -8.81 13.65 -0.42
C ILE A 89 -9.02 14.95 0.36
N LEU A 90 -8.46 16.05 -0.16
CA LEU A 90 -8.86 17.41 0.15
C LEU A 90 -9.52 18.03 -1.08
N ILE A 91 -10.66 18.67 -0.89
CA ILE A 91 -11.33 19.47 -1.93
C ILE A 91 -11.20 20.93 -1.50
N SER A 92 -10.49 21.76 -2.27
CA SER A 92 -10.41 23.19 -1.98
C SER A 92 -11.71 23.90 -2.38
N GLU A 93 -12.29 24.70 -1.49
CA GLU A 93 -13.48 25.50 -1.79
C GLU A 93 -13.15 26.70 -2.70
N GLY A 94 -14.06 27.03 -3.63
CA GLY A 94 -14.09 28.34 -4.32
C GLY A 94 -13.49 28.43 -5.72
N GLY A 95 -14.07 27.76 -6.73
CA GLY A 95 -13.77 28.12 -8.12
C GLY A 95 -14.56 27.36 -9.18
N VAL A 96 -15.19 28.08 -10.09
CA VAL A 96 -15.96 27.63 -11.27
C VAL A 96 -15.03 27.06 -12.38
N THR A 97 -13.85 26.52 -12.01
CA THR A 97 -12.82 25.92 -12.87
C THR A 97 -12.16 24.77 -12.12
N PRO A 98 -11.52 23.77 -12.78
CA PRO A 98 -11.27 22.46 -12.17
C PRO A 98 -10.58 22.56 -10.81
N SER A 99 -11.33 22.24 -9.76
CA SER A 99 -11.03 22.56 -8.37
C SER A 99 -9.70 21.94 -7.95
N LYS A 100 -8.76 22.79 -7.49
CA LYS A 100 -7.54 22.34 -6.81
C LYS A 100 -7.92 21.41 -5.65
N GLY A 101 -7.11 20.39 -5.41
CA GLY A 101 -7.28 19.51 -4.27
C GLY A 101 -6.00 18.73 -3.99
N ALA A 102 -6.08 17.78 -3.08
CA ALA A 102 -4.92 16.97 -2.70
C ALA A 102 -5.33 15.54 -2.38
N LEU A 103 -4.36 14.63 -2.53
CA LEU A 103 -4.44 13.27 -2.01
C LEU A 103 -3.77 13.27 -0.63
N LEU A 104 -4.43 12.69 0.37
CA LEU A 104 -4.00 12.76 1.77
C LEU A 104 -3.76 11.38 2.35
N ALA A 105 -2.57 11.19 2.91
CA ALA A 105 -2.27 10.11 3.83
C ALA A 105 -2.51 10.61 5.27
N LEU A 106 -3.35 9.90 6.02
CA LEU A 106 -3.74 10.27 7.38
C LEU A 106 -3.34 9.18 8.37
N CYS A 107 -2.96 9.60 9.58
CA CYS A 107 -2.73 8.73 10.71
C CYS A 107 -3.41 9.28 11.95
N TYR A 108 -4.18 8.44 12.62
CA TYR A 108 -4.87 8.73 13.86
C TYR A 108 -4.36 7.82 14.98
N ASP A 109 -4.47 8.29 16.21
CA ASP A 109 -4.31 7.48 17.39
C ASP A 109 -5.51 6.56 17.55
N ARG A 110 -5.29 5.26 17.75
CA ARG A 110 -6.37 4.26 17.81
C ARG A 110 -7.26 4.42 19.04
N GLU A 111 -6.71 4.83 20.19
CA GLU A 111 -7.50 4.90 21.42
C GLU A 111 -8.36 6.16 21.47
N SER A 112 -7.82 7.31 21.05
CA SER A 112 -8.49 8.61 21.16
C SER A 112 -9.14 9.10 19.87
N GLY A 113 -8.77 8.56 18.70
CA GLY A 113 -9.20 9.09 17.40
C GLY A 113 -8.52 10.43 17.04
N LYS A 114 -7.53 10.88 17.81
CA LYS A 114 -6.79 12.12 17.55
C LYS A 114 -5.93 11.98 16.30
N LEU A 115 -5.98 12.98 15.41
CA LEU A 115 -5.07 13.06 14.26
C LEU A 115 -3.62 13.21 14.77
N LEU A 116 -2.76 12.25 14.41
CA LEU A 116 -1.33 12.26 14.75
C LEU A 116 -0.52 12.97 13.67
N TRP A 117 -0.81 12.66 12.40
CA TRP A 117 -0.23 13.36 11.26
C TRP A 117 -1.12 13.26 10.03
N GLN A 118 -0.97 14.26 9.16
CA GLN A 118 -1.57 14.34 7.84
C GLN A 118 -0.49 14.75 6.84
N LYS A 119 -0.37 14.04 5.72
CA LYS A 119 0.62 14.30 4.67
C LYS A 119 -0.05 14.39 3.31
N GLU A 120 0.40 15.33 2.50
CA GLU A 120 0.07 15.34 1.08
C GLU A 120 0.82 14.21 0.39
N ALA A 121 0.06 13.30 -0.20
CA ALA A 121 0.56 12.09 -0.85
C ALA A 121 0.57 12.20 -2.38
N GLY A 122 -0.14 13.19 -2.93
CA GLY A 122 -0.23 13.41 -4.36
C GLY A 122 1.03 14.05 -4.93
N SER A 123 1.35 13.73 -6.18
CA SER A 123 2.39 14.41 -6.97
C SER A 123 1.82 15.49 -7.90
N GLY A 124 0.50 15.67 -7.90
CA GLY A 124 -0.23 16.49 -8.88
C GLY A 124 -0.32 15.83 -10.26
N TYR A 125 0.03 14.55 -10.39
CA TYR A 125 -0.06 13.86 -11.67
C TYR A 125 -1.51 13.66 -12.10
N ARG A 126 -1.80 14.08 -13.33
CA ARG A 126 -3.08 13.93 -14.00
C ARG A 126 -2.87 13.12 -15.28
N PRO A 127 -3.22 11.83 -15.29
CA PRO A 127 -3.06 10.97 -16.48
C PRO A 127 -3.70 11.62 -17.70
N SER A 128 -2.94 11.73 -18.79
CA SER A 128 -3.37 12.36 -20.05
C SER A 128 -3.89 13.80 -19.91
N GLY A 129 -3.59 14.49 -18.80
CA GLY A 129 -4.14 15.81 -18.48
C GLY A 129 -5.63 15.82 -18.13
N ASP A 130 -6.25 14.66 -17.97
CA ASP A 130 -7.68 14.49 -17.67
C ASP A 130 -7.96 14.55 -16.15
N GLY A 131 -9.19 14.88 -15.79
CA GLY A 131 -9.67 14.92 -14.40
C GLY A 131 -9.12 16.08 -13.56
N PHE A 132 -9.12 15.87 -12.24
CA PHE A 132 -8.74 16.81 -11.20
C PHE A 132 -7.58 16.25 -10.37
N ASP A 133 -7.03 17.02 -9.43
CA ASP A 133 -5.93 16.56 -8.56
C ASP A 133 -6.30 15.35 -7.69
N TYR A 134 -7.60 15.14 -7.44
CA TYR A 134 -8.10 14.17 -6.47
C TYR A 134 -9.11 13.17 -7.03
N LYS A 135 -9.59 13.35 -8.28
CA LYS A 135 -10.57 12.46 -8.91
C LYS A 135 -10.49 12.50 -10.43
N LEU A 136 -10.91 11.42 -11.07
CA LEU A 136 -11.03 11.34 -12.53
C LEU A 136 -12.39 11.85 -13.02
N ASP A 137 -13.47 11.40 -12.37
CA ASP A 137 -14.85 11.68 -12.76
C ASP A 137 -15.71 12.05 -11.53
N SER A 138 -17.02 12.22 -11.72
CA SER A 138 -17.96 12.54 -10.63
C SER A 138 -18.43 11.32 -9.80
N LYS A 139 -18.11 10.10 -10.22
CA LYS A 139 -18.59 8.84 -9.59
C LYS A 139 -17.64 8.35 -8.50
N SER A 140 -16.35 8.68 -8.61
CA SER A 140 -15.31 8.14 -7.73
C SER A 140 -14.16 9.14 -7.53
N ASN A 141 -13.22 8.81 -6.65
CA ASN A 141 -12.01 9.60 -6.45
C ASN A 141 -10.77 8.70 -6.34
N TYR A 142 -9.58 9.29 -6.43
CA TYR A 142 -8.32 8.54 -6.46
C TYR A 142 -7.96 7.89 -5.13
N ALA A 143 -8.57 8.28 -4.00
CA ALA A 143 -8.33 7.70 -2.67
C ALA A 143 -9.16 6.43 -2.43
N SER A 144 -9.37 5.59 -3.45
CA SER A 144 -10.07 4.31 -3.33
C SER A 144 -9.18 3.15 -2.87
N PRO A 145 -7.91 3.02 -3.31
CA PRO A 145 -7.02 1.99 -2.78
C PRO A 145 -6.77 2.15 -1.27
N SER A 146 -6.78 1.03 -0.56
CA SER A 146 -6.51 0.99 0.88
C SER A 146 -5.01 1.07 1.16
N PRO A 147 -4.59 1.79 2.22
CA PRO A 147 -3.21 1.71 2.67
C PRO A 147 -2.85 0.29 3.09
N VAL A 148 -1.56 -0.04 3.05
CA VAL A 148 -1.03 -1.31 3.55
C VAL A 148 0.24 -1.13 4.36
N SER A 149 0.51 -2.04 5.28
CA SER A 149 1.68 -1.99 6.15
C SER A 149 2.33 -3.36 6.34
N ASP A 150 3.64 -3.34 6.61
CA ASP A 150 4.43 -4.50 7.03
C ASP A 150 4.71 -4.51 8.55
N GLY A 151 4.08 -3.62 9.31
CA GLY A 151 4.32 -3.42 10.75
C GLY A 151 5.30 -2.29 11.08
N SER A 152 6.14 -1.85 10.14
CA SER A 152 7.15 -0.80 10.35
C SER A 152 6.97 0.41 9.41
N ARG A 153 6.40 0.15 8.24
CA ARG A 153 6.17 1.08 7.15
C ARG A 153 4.73 1.03 6.73
N VAL A 154 4.23 2.11 6.15
CA VAL A 154 2.88 2.19 5.59
C VAL A 154 2.96 2.79 4.19
N ALA A 155 2.41 2.08 3.22
CA ALA A 155 2.32 2.50 1.83
C ALA A 155 0.90 2.94 1.50
N PHE A 156 0.77 4.05 0.80
CA PHE A 156 -0.48 4.58 0.27
C PHE A 156 -0.38 4.62 -1.25
N PHE A 157 -1.40 4.09 -1.92
CA PHE A 157 -1.53 4.15 -3.37
C PHE A 157 -2.80 4.89 -3.75
N TYR A 158 -2.77 5.60 -4.87
CA TYR A 158 -3.90 6.36 -5.37
C TYR A 158 -4.15 6.07 -6.83
N GLY A 159 -5.40 6.22 -7.27
CA GLY A 159 -5.85 5.83 -8.62
C GLY A 159 -5.16 6.60 -9.76
N ASN A 160 -4.52 7.75 -9.49
CA ASN A 160 -3.68 8.47 -10.46
C ASN A 160 -2.24 7.90 -10.56
N GLY A 161 -1.95 6.78 -9.88
CA GLY A 161 -0.65 6.13 -9.90
C GLY A 161 0.30 6.58 -8.79
N ASP A 162 -0.04 7.57 -7.97
CA ASP A 162 0.84 8.01 -6.88
C ASP A 162 0.98 6.89 -5.83
N LEU A 163 2.23 6.52 -5.54
CA LEU A 163 2.61 5.54 -4.54
C LEU A 163 3.61 6.18 -3.58
N VAL A 164 3.28 6.25 -2.30
CA VAL A 164 4.16 6.85 -1.28
C VAL A 164 4.25 5.94 -0.08
N CYS A 165 5.45 5.84 0.49
CA CYS A 165 5.71 5.05 1.70
C CYS A 165 6.24 5.94 2.81
N PHE A 166 5.64 5.80 3.99
CA PHE A 166 6.07 6.46 5.22
C PHE A 166 6.50 5.42 6.25
N ASN A 167 7.28 5.84 7.25
CA ASN A 167 7.28 5.12 8.52
C ASN A 167 5.99 5.43 9.31
N LEU A 168 5.75 4.72 10.41
CA LEU A 168 4.52 4.90 11.21
C LEU A 168 4.38 6.31 11.84
N ASN A 169 5.46 7.09 11.90
CA ASN A 169 5.48 8.46 12.43
C ASN A 169 5.28 9.52 11.33
N GLY A 170 5.06 9.11 10.07
CA GLY A 170 4.79 10.01 8.96
C GLY A 170 6.04 10.61 8.31
N LEU A 171 7.24 10.08 8.59
CA LEU A 171 8.43 10.41 7.80
C LEU A 171 8.34 9.68 6.47
N GLU A 172 8.42 10.42 5.37
CA GLU A 172 8.46 9.85 4.03
C GLU A 172 9.78 9.09 3.84
N LEU A 173 9.67 7.86 3.35
CA LEU A 173 10.81 7.00 3.05
C LEU A 173 11.13 7.02 1.55
N TRP A 174 10.09 6.97 0.72
CA TRP A 174 10.20 7.04 -0.73
C TRP A 174 8.83 7.33 -1.36
N ARG A 175 8.84 7.83 -2.59
CA ARG A 175 7.65 8.07 -3.42
C ARG A 175 7.92 7.73 -4.89
N ARG A 176 6.87 7.35 -5.61
CA ARG A 176 6.86 7.06 -7.05
C ARG A 176 5.49 7.41 -7.66
N ASN A 177 5.42 7.46 -8.99
CA ASN A 177 4.15 7.41 -9.70
C ASN A 177 4.19 6.30 -10.75
N ILE A 178 3.36 5.28 -10.57
CA ILE A 178 3.38 4.06 -11.38
C ILE A 178 2.93 4.32 -12.83
N GLN A 179 2.05 5.31 -13.05
CA GLN A 179 1.65 5.71 -14.40
C GLN A 179 2.77 6.45 -15.13
N LYS A 180 3.58 7.27 -14.43
CA LYS A 180 4.80 7.85 -15.02
C LYS A 180 5.81 6.78 -15.41
N ASP A 181 5.96 5.76 -14.57
CA ASP A 181 6.97 4.71 -14.77
C ASP A 181 6.61 3.71 -15.89
N TYR A 182 5.32 3.39 -16.05
CA TYR A 182 4.86 2.32 -16.94
C TYR A 182 3.89 2.77 -18.06
N GLY A 183 3.50 4.06 -18.04
CA GLY A 183 2.49 4.65 -18.92
C GLY A 183 1.14 4.80 -18.22
N ASP A 184 0.36 5.76 -18.72
CA ASP A 184 -1.02 5.98 -18.26
C ASP A 184 -1.83 4.69 -18.36
N PHE A 185 -2.63 4.44 -17.34
CA PHE A 185 -3.40 3.21 -17.26
C PHE A 185 -4.61 3.24 -18.20
N CYS A 186 -4.94 2.07 -18.77
CA CYS A 186 -6.07 1.89 -19.66
C CYS A 186 -7.31 1.38 -18.89
N PHE A 187 -7.93 2.26 -18.10
CA PHE A 187 -9.20 1.98 -17.40
C PHE A 187 -10.33 2.90 -17.83
N GLN A 188 -11.54 2.33 -17.87
CA GLN A 188 -12.76 3.09 -18.10
C GLN A 188 -13.12 3.96 -16.88
N TRP A 189 -12.88 3.44 -15.67
CA TRP A 189 -13.18 4.10 -14.39
C TRP A 189 -11.91 4.32 -13.55
N THR A 190 -12.07 4.94 -12.38
CA THR A 190 -10.93 5.18 -11.48
C THR A 190 -10.35 3.89 -10.92
N PHE A 191 -9.02 3.74 -11.05
CA PHE A 191 -8.28 2.62 -10.48
C PHE A 191 -8.43 2.51 -8.95
N SER A 192 -8.64 1.29 -8.45
CA SER A 192 -8.89 1.05 -7.01
C SER A 192 -8.22 -0.19 -6.41
N ALA A 193 -7.37 -0.94 -7.13
CA ALA A 193 -6.65 -2.06 -6.53
C ALA A 193 -5.65 -1.56 -5.46
N SER A 194 -5.55 -2.27 -4.33
CA SER A 194 -4.63 -1.92 -3.26
C SER A 194 -3.28 -2.63 -3.43
N PRO A 195 -2.16 -2.03 -3.00
CA PRO A 195 -0.89 -2.74 -2.90
C PRO A 195 -0.97 -3.88 -1.88
N THR A 196 0.03 -4.75 -1.85
CA THR A 196 0.09 -5.87 -0.89
C THR A 196 1.52 -6.09 -0.44
N PHE A 197 1.77 -6.00 0.87
CA PHE A 197 3.02 -6.49 1.43
C PHE A 197 2.97 -8.01 1.57
N PHE A 198 4.04 -8.68 1.14
CA PHE A 198 4.27 -10.10 1.42
C PHE A 198 5.78 -10.35 1.49
N GLY A 199 6.25 -10.85 2.65
CA GLY A 199 7.68 -10.88 2.96
C GLY A 199 8.27 -9.47 3.04
N ASP A 200 9.40 -9.25 2.39
CA ASP A 200 10.09 -7.95 2.32
C ASP A 200 9.75 -7.14 1.06
N LYS A 201 8.72 -7.55 0.30
CA LYS A 201 8.35 -6.94 -0.98
C LYS A 201 6.96 -6.34 -0.95
N LEU A 202 6.74 -5.37 -1.83
CA LEU A 202 5.46 -4.74 -2.09
C LEU A 202 5.00 -5.09 -3.50
N TYR A 203 3.78 -5.63 -3.62
CA TYR A 203 3.20 -6.02 -4.89
C TYR A 203 2.04 -5.10 -5.26
N LEU A 204 1.88 -4.81 -6.55
CA LEU A 204 0.74 -4.06 -7.08
C LEU A 204 0.28 -4.71 -8.41
N PRO A 205 -0.96 -5.21 -8.49
CA PRO A 205 -1.52 -5.63 -9.76
C PRO A 205 -2.03 -4.42 -10.54
N VAL A 206 -1.75 -4.35 -11.84
CA VAL A 206 -2.36 -3.40 -12.77
C VAL A 206 -3.04 -4.23 -13.85
N LEU A 207 -4.34 -4.50 -13.67
CA LEU A 207 -5.14 -5.32 -14.57
C LEU A 207 -6.01 -4.40 -15.44
N GLN A 208 -5.51 -4.10 -16.62
CA GLN A 208 -5.98 -3.03 -17.50
C GLN A 208 -6.21 -3.53 -18.91
N ARG A 209 -6.95 -2.74 -19.70
CA ARG A 209 -7.10 -2.98 -21.14
C ARG A 209 -5.76 -2.91 -21.85
N ASN A 210 -5.73 -3.49 -23.04
CA ASN A 210 -4.61 -3.37 -23.99
C ASN A 210 -4.77 -2.23 -25.00
N GLU A 211 -5.86 -1.47 -24.91
CA GLU A 211 -6.19 -0.35 -25.79
C GLU A 211 -6.58 0.89 -24.97
N PRO A 212 -6.31 2.11 -25.47
CA PRO A 212 -6.79 3.33 -24.85
C PRO A 212 -8.32 3.37 -24.77
N VAL A 213 -8.85 3.99 -23.73
CA VAL A 213 -10.29 4.13 -23.49
C VAL A 213 -10.61 5.55 -23.05
N HIS A 214 -11.65 6.16 -23.63
CA HIS A 214 -12.01 7.57 -23.43
C HIS A 214 -10.84 8.55 -23.64
N GLY A 215 -9.95 8.24 -24.60
CA GLY A 215 -8.77 9.07 -24.90
C GLY A 215 -7.61 8.93 -23.90
N ARG A 216 -7.71 8.01 -22.94
CA ARG A 216 -6.70 7.77 -21.90
C ARG A 216 -5.99 6.44 -22.08
N GLY A 217 -4.77 6.38 -21.58
CA GLY A 217 -3.99 5.17 -21.48
C GLY A 217 -3.05 4.93 -22.65
N LYS A 218 -2.12 4.00 -22.46
CA LYS A 218 -1.07 3.67 -23.44
C LYS A 218 -1.54 2.61 -24.45
N PRO A 219 -1.35 2.82 -25.76
CA PRO A 219 -1.58 1.79 -26.77
C PRO A 219 -0.75 0.53 -26.51
N ASN A 220 -1.33 -0.65 -26.76
CA ASN A 220 -0.70 -1.95 -26.53
C ASN A 220 -0.22 -2.14 -25.07
N ALA A 221 -0.92 -1.53 -24.10
CA ALA A 221 -0.68 -1.80 -22.69
C ALA A 221 -0.91 -3.27 -22.38
N SER A 222 -0.22 -3.78 -21.37
CA SER A 222 -0.46 -5.13 -20.85
C SER A 222 -0.94 -5.03 -19.42
N SER A 223 -1.77 -5.98 -19.01
CA SER A 223 -1.96 -6.25 -17.58
C SER A 223 -0.66 -6.79 -17.00
N PHE A 224 -0.29 -6.37 -15.80
CA PHE A 224 0.95 -6.82 -15.16
C PHE A 224 0.84 -6.89 -13.63
N ILE A 225 1.74 -7.67 -13.05
CA ILE A 225 2.04 -7.64 -11.61
C ILE A 225 3.38 -6.94 -11.46
N LEU A 226 3.42 -5.94 -10.59
CA LEU A 226 4.64 -5.23 -10.23
C LEU A 226 5.10 -5.70 -8.85
N CYS A 227 6.37 -6.07 -8.74
CA CYS A 227 7.04 -6.31 -7.46
C CYS A 227 8.09 -5.24 -7.20
N MET A 228 8.06 -4.68 -6.00
CA MET A 228 8.95 -3.61 -5.56
C MET A 228 9.65 -3.99 -4.27
N ASN A 229 10.88 -3.51 -4.11
CA ASN A 229 11.57 -3.54 -2.85
C ASN A 229 10.87 -2.56 -1.90
N SER A 230 10.40 -3.07 -0.77
CA SER A 230 9.66 -2.28 0.21
C SER A 230 10.45 -1.10 0.79
N LYS A 231 11.79 -1.16 0.77
CA LYS A 231 12.68 -0.18 1.45
C LYS A 231 12.91 1.07 0.64
N ASP A 232 12.95 0.96 -0.68
CA ASP A 232 13.25 2.08 -1.58
C ASP A 232 12.24 2.23 -2.72
N GLY A 233 11.22 1.36 -2.77
CA GLY A 233 10.18 1.38 -3.79
C GLY A 233 10.66 0.96 -5.18
N LYS A 234 11.92 0.56 -5.36
CA LYS A 234 12.46 0.20 -6.68
C LYS A 234 11.85 -1.10 -7.17
N THR A 235 11.65 -1.17 -8.48
CA THR A 235 11.15 -2.38 -9.14
C THR A 235 12.16 -3.51 -9.01
N VAL A 236 11.72 -4.65 -8.49
CA VAL A 236 12.48 -5.90 -8.47
C VAL A 236 12.19 -6.68 -9.75
N TRP A 237 10.91 -6.86 -10.06
CA TRP A 237 10.45 -7.45 -11.31
C TRP A 237 9.08 -6.90 -11.72
N LYS A 238 8.77 -7.01 -13.01
CA LYS A 238 7.44 -6.78 -13.57
C LYS A 238 7.10 -7.99 -14.44
N GLN A 239 5.96 -8.61 -14.18
CA GLN A 239 5.50 -9.75 -14.96
C GLN A 239 4.21 -9.41 -15.67
N ASP A 240 4.17 -9.57 -16.99
CA ASP A 240 2.93 -9.44 -17.75
C ASP A 240 1.99 -10.62 -17.42
N ARG A 241 0.74 -10.30 -17.16
CA ARG A 241 -0.33 -11.25 -16.85
C ARG A 241 -1.34 -11.23 -17.99
N ILE A 242 -1.08 -12.04 -18.99
CA ILE A 242 -1.87 -12.10 -20.22
C ILE A 242 -3.25 -12.72 -19.95
N SER A 243 -4.29 -12.20 -20.57
CA SER A 243 -5.63 -12.81 -20.59
C SER A 243 -6.23 -12.75 -21.99
N ILE A 244 -7.11 -13.71 -22.29
CA ILE A 244 -7.95 -13.74 -23.50
C ILE A 244 -9.21 -12.89 -23.37
N ALA A 245 -9.47 -12.35 -22.18
CA ALA A 245 -10.53 -11.38 -21.93
C ALA A 245 -10.41 -10.19 -22.89
N LYS A 246 -11.53 -9.52 -23.15
CA LYS A 246 -11.58 -8.44 -24.14
C LYS A 246 -12.16 -7.18 -23.51
N LYS A 247 -11.63 -6.03 -23.95
CA LYS A 247 -12.18 -4.71 -23.58
C LYS A 247 -12.26 -4.56 -22.04
N GLU A 248 -13.42 -4.17 -21.52
CA GLU A 248 -13.63 -3.90 -20.09
C GLU A 248 -13.40 -5.16 -19.23
N SER A 249 -13.61 -6.37 -19.76
CA SER A 249 -13.33 -7.61 -18.99
C SER A 249 -11.86 -7.80 -18.64
N LEU A 250 -10.92 -7.12 -19.32
CA LEU A 250 -9.51 -7.09 -18.92
C LEU A 250 -9.26 -6.24 -17.67
N GLU A 251 -10.15 -5.29 -17.41
CA GLU A 251 -10.06 -4.39 -16.26
C GLU A 251 -10.41 -5.15 -14.99
N SER A 252 -9.60 -5.01 -13.96
CA SER A 252 -9.92 -5.50 -12.63
C SER A 252 -9.26 -4.65 -11.58
N PHE A 253 -9.99 -4.47 -10.48
CA PHE A 253 -9.51 -3.81 -9.28
C PHE A 253 -9.18 -4.82 -8.17
N GLY A 254 -9.01 -6.09 -8.55
CA GLY A 254 -8.62 -7.17 -7.66
C GLY A 254 -7.27 -6.88 -7.00
N THR A 255 -7.25 -7.00 -5.67
CA THR A 255 -6.01 -6.92 -4.90
C THR A 255 -5.41 -8.33 -4.75
N ILE A 256 -4.08 -8.41 -4.79
CA ILE A 256 -3.35 -9.67 -4.61
C ILE A 256 -3.59 -10.23 -3.21
N ILE A 257 -3.87 -11.53 -3.12
CA ILE A 257 -4.02 -12.26 -1.86
C ILE A 257 -2.86 -13.25 -1.73
N PRO A 258 -1.93 -13.04 -0.78
CA PRO A 258 -0.92 -14.03 -0.47
C PRO A 258 -1.55 -15.27 0.16
N HIS A 259 -1.31 -16.44 -0.41
CA HIS A 259 -1.82 -17.70 0.09
C HIS A 259 -0.88 -18.85 -0.28
N ASN A 260 -0.58 -19.75 0.67
CA ASN A 260 0.32 -20.89 0.46
C ASN A 260 1.65 -20.54 -0.25
N LYS A 261 2.25 -19.40 0.14
CA LYS A 261 3.50 -18.86 -0.45
C LYS A 261 3.38 -18.44 -1.93
N GLN A 262 2.17 -18.18 -2.41
CA GLN A 262 1.89 -17.71 -3.76
C GLN A 262 1.11 -16.39 -3.71
N LEU A 263 1.16 -15.63 -4.81
CA LEU A 263 0.32 -14.47 -5.03
C LEU A 263 -0.92 -14.91 -5.81
N VAL A 264 -2.10 -14.85 -5.19
CA VAL A 264 -3.36 -15.20 -5.85
C VAL A 264 -4.03 -13.92 -6.35
N LEU A 265 -4.43 -13.91 -7.62
CA LEU A 265 -5.01 -12.73 -8.26
C LEU A 265 -6.16 -13.09 -9.21
N ALA A 266 -7.30 -12.44 -9.01
CA ALA A 266 -8.51 -12.56 -9.83
C ALA A 266 -8.71 -11.32 -10.72
N GLY A 267 -9.15 -11.54 -11.96
CA GLY A 267 -9.45 -10.48 -12.92
C GLY A 267 -9.04 -10.86 -14.33
N GLY A 268 -9.57 -10.18 -15.34
CA GLY A 268 -9.33 -10.60 -16.73
C GLY A 268 -9.94 -11.96 -17.02
N ASP A 269 -11.15 -12.26 -16.53
CA ASP A 269 -11.85 -13.55 -16.64
C ASP A 269 -11.09 -14.80 -16.12
N VAL A 270 -10.01 -14.60 -15.36
CA VAL A 270 -9.18 -15.69 -14.85
C VAL A 270 -8.77 -15.47 -13.40
N LEU A 271 -8.58 -16.59 -12.69
CA LEU A 271 -7.88 -16.64 -11.41
C LEU A 271 -6.50 -17.26 -11.65
N THR A 272 -5.45 -16.64 -11.13
CA THR A 272 -4.08 -17.14 -11.30
C THR A 272 -3.33 -17.15 -9.97
N GLY A 273 -2.41 -18.10 -9.84
CA GLY A 273 -1.39 -18.13 -8.79
C GLY A 273 -0.02 -17.82 -9.38
N HIS A 274 0.75 -16.96 -8.71
CA HIS A 274 2.07 -16.54 -9.15
C HIS A 274 3.13 -16.77 -8.07
N ASP A 275 4.35 -17.07 -8.50
CA ASP A 275 5.54 -17.14 -7.64
C ASP A 275 5.93 -15.71 -7.19
N PRO A 276 6.01 -15.42 -5.88
CA PRO A 276 6.39 -14.10 -5.37
C PRO A 276 7.81 -13.65 -5.75
N GLU A 277 8.74 -14.58 -5.99
CA GLU A 277 10.14 -14.21 -6.22
C GLU A 277 10.42 -13.76 -7.66
N ASN A 278 9.66 -14.27 -8.64
CA ASN A 278 9.88 -13.98 -10.06
C ASN A 278 8.62 -13.59 -10.84
N GLY A 279 7.43 -13.70 -10.23
CA GLY A 279 6.14 -13.38 -10.83
C GLY A 279 5.58 -14.46 -11.76
N ASN A 280 6.33 -15.53 -12.06
CA ASN A 280 5.90 -16.58 -12.99
C ASN A 280 4.55 -17.15 -12.56
N GLU A 281 3.67 -17.33 -13.54
CA GLU A 281 2.39 -18.00 -13.32
C GLU A 281 2.65 -19.49 -13.02
N ILE A 282 2.14 -19.94 -11.88
CA ILE A 282 2.23 -21.33 -11.42
C ILE A 282 1.04 -22.13 -11.95
N TRP A 283 -0.14 -21.52 -11.90
CA TRP A 283 -1.38 -22.12 -12.35
C TRP A 283 -2.38 -21.04 -12.76
N ARG A 284 -3.36 -21.45 -13.58
CA ARG A 284 -4.46 -20.63 -14.06
C ARG A 284 -5.76 -21.40 -14.05
N TRP A 285 -6.82 -20.73 -13.63
CA TRP A 285 -8.18 -21.17 -13.81
C TRP A 285 -8.90 -20.18 -14.73
N GLY A 286 -9.20 -20.65 -15.95
CA GLY A 286 -9.64 -19.82 -17.09
C GLY A 286 -11.14 -19.52 -17.20
N THR A 287 -11.96 -20.00 -16.26
CA THR A 287 -13.44 -19.84 -16.29
C THR A 287 -13.93 -19.31 -14.95
N TRP A 288 -13.34 -18.21 -14.49
CA TRP A 288 -13.82 -17.51 -13.31
C TRP A 288 -14.66 -16.33 -13.76
N ASN A 289 -15.92 -16.61 -14.12
CA ASN A 289 -16.94 -15.59 -14.31
C ASN A 289 -17.91 -15.70 -13.11
N PRO A 290 -17.71 -14.90 -12.04
CA PRO A 290 -18.59 -14.91 -10.87
C PRO A 290 -20.00 -14.41 -11.21
#